data_AF-A0AAW6H838-F1
#
_entry.id   AF-A0AAW6H838-F1
#
_cell.length_a   1.000
_cell.length_b   1.000
_cell.length_c   1.000
_cell.angle_alpha   90.00
_cell.angle_beta   90.00
_cell.angle_gamma   90.00
#
_symmetry.space_group_name_H-M   'P 1'
#
loop_
_entity.id
_entity.type
_entity.pdbx_description
1 polymer ?
#
loop_
_entity_poly.entity_id
_entity_poly.type
_entity_poly.pdbx_seq_one_letter_code
_entity_poly.pdbx_strand_id
1 'polypeptide(L)'
;MNKIISKEHFSEKVFKLVIEAPLIAKSRKAGHFVIVRVGEKGERMPLTIAEADPVKGTITLVVQEVGLSSTRLCELNEGDYITDVVGPLGQATHIDNFGTVVCAGGGVGVAPMLPIVQALKAAGNRVITVLAGRTKELIILEKEMRESSDEVIIMTDDGSYGRKGLVTEGVEEVIKREKVNKCFAIGPAIMMKFVCLLTKKYEIPTDVSLNTIMVDGTGMCGACRITIGGKTKFVCVDGPEFDGHQVDFDEMLKRMGAFKNIEREEMHKLEEPQTCQATGENMEDEKSRNAAWRQELRKSMKAKERTAIPRVEMNELDAEYRSHSRKEEVNQGLTKEQALTEAKRCLDCANPGCTEGCPVGIDIPRFIKNIERGEFLEAAKTLKETSALPAVCGRVCPQEKQCESKCIHLKMNEKPVAIGYLERFAADYERESGQISIPKIKEKNGIKVAVIGSGPAGLSFAGDMAKYGYDVTVFEALHEIGGVLKYGIPEFRLPNKVVDVEIDNLAK
;
A
#
# COMPACT_ATOMS: atom_id res chain seq x y z
N MET A 1 -0.07 -19.67 -18.90
CA MET A 1 0.62 -19.49 -17.61
C MET A 1 -0.30 -18.73 -16.67
N ASN A 2 -0.33 -19.12 -15.39
CA ASN A 2 -1.20 -18.63 -14.32
C ASN A 2 -2.69 -18.97 -14.47
N LYS A 3 -3.05 -19.92 -15.35
CA LYS A 3 -4.43 -20.39 -15.53
C LYS A 3 -4.90 -21.16 -14.29
N ILE A 4 -6.11 -20.89 -13.81
CA ILE A 4 -6.80 -21.72 -12.82
C ILE A 4 -7.29 -23.00 -13.51
N ILE A 5 -6.76 -24.12 -13.06
CA ILE A 5 -7.04 -25.47 -13.56
C ILE A 5 -8.20 -26.11 -12.80
N SER A 6 -8.30 -25.88 -11.48
CA SER A 6 -9.46 -26.26 -10.69
C SER A 6 -9.65 -25.40 -9.43
N LYS A 7 -10.89 -25.30 -8.95
CA LYS A 7 -11.34 -24.49 -7.80
C LYS A 7 -12.23 -25.32 -6.88
N GLU A 8 -11.81 -25.49 -5.63
CA GLU A 8 -12.52 -26.28 -4.61
C GLU A 8 -12.83 -25.41 -3.37
N HIS A 9 -14.02 -25.55 -2.80
CA HIS A 9 -14.44 -24.83 -1.60
C HIS A 9 -14.26 -25.73 -0.37
N PHE A 10 -13.36 -25.36 0.55
CA PHE A 10 -13.21 -26.05 1.84
C PHE A 10 -14.17 -25.53 2.91
N SER A 11 -14.56 -24.25 2.83
CA SER A 11 -15.67 -23.67 3.61
C SER A 11 -16.23 -22.46 2.87
N GLU A 12 -17.29 -21.82 3.41
CA GLU A 12 -17.93 -20.62 2.85
C GLU A 12 -16.91 -19.55 2.40
N LYS A 13 -15.80 -19.41 3.15
CA LYS A 13 -14.79 -18.37 2.93
C LYS A 13 -13.40 -18.92 2.62
N VAL A 14 -13.23 -20.23 2.38
CA VAL A 14 -11.91 -20.83 2.17
C VAL A 14 -11.88 -21.67 0.90
N PHE A 15 -10.97 -21.30 0.00
CA PHE A 15 -10.90 -21.73 -1.38
C PHE A 15 -9.53 -22.35 -1.66
N LYS A 16 -9.52 -23.44 -2.43
CA LYS A 16 -8.34 -24.10 -2.97
C LYS A 16 -8.30 -23.86 -4.47
N LEU A 17 -7.21 -23.29 -4.95
CA LEU A 17 -6.98 -22.96 -6.36
C LEU A 17 -5.76 -23.72 -6.86
N VAL A 18 -5.95 -24.61 -7.83
CA VAL A 18 -4.84 -25.27 -8.54
C VAL A 18 -4.54 -24.47 -9.80
N ILE A 19 -3.31 -23.97 -9.94
CA ILE A 19 -2.94 -23.02 -11.01
C ILE A 19 -1.71 -23.48 -11.80
N GLU A 20 -1.70 -23.21 -13.10
CA GLU A 20 -0.62 -23.51 -14.05
C GLU A 20 0.60 -22.60 -13.79
N ALA A 21 1.66 -23.14 -13.21
CA ALA A 21 2.88 -22.39 -12.89
C ALA A 21 4.14 -23.30 -12.95
N PRO A 22 4.51 -23.84 -14.14
CA PRO A 22 5.45 -24.96 -14.25
C PRO A 22 6.86 -24.67 -13.70
N LEU A 23 7.36 -23.45 -13.90
CA LEU A 23 8.66 -23.03 -13.36
C LEU A 23 8.64 -22.95 -11.82
N ILE A 24 7.49 -22.55 -11.25
CA ILE A 24 7.29 -22.46 -9.79
C ILE A 24 7.17 -23.86 -9.21
N ALA A 25 6.32 -24.71 -9.81
CA ALA A 25 6.09 -26.09 -9.39
C ALA A 25 7.41 -26.89 -9.32
N LYS A 26 8.28 -26.74 -10.32
CA LYS A 26 9.60 -27.40 -10.38
C LYS A 26 10.60 -26.92 -9.32
N SER A 27 10.45 -25.68 -8.82
CA SER A 27 11.44 -25.02 -7.94
C SER A 27 10.96 -24.88 -6.48
N ARG A 28 9.70 -25.22 -6.20
CA ARG A 28 9.04 -25.05 -4.91
C ARG A 28 9.54 -26.04 -3.86
N LYS A 29 9.63 -25.57 -2.61
CA LYS A 29 9.84 -26.37 -1.38
C LYS A 29 8.79 -25.98 -0.33
N ALA A 30 8.76 -26.67 0.81
CA ALA A 30 8.00 -26.21 1.98
C ALA A 30 8.49 -24.80 2.42
N GLY A 31 7.61 -24.00 3.01
CA GLY A 31 7.91 -22.61 3.41
C GLY A 31 7.86 -21.58 2.28
N HIS A 32 8.06 -21.99 1.02
CA HIS A 32 8.02 -21.07 -0.13
C HIS A 32 6.60 -20.52 -0.38
N PHE A 33 6.54 -19.23 -0.72
CA PHE A 33 5.31 -18.52 -1.08
C PHE A 33 5.38 -17.92 -2.49
N VAL A 34 4.28 -17.34 -2.95
CA VAL A 34 4.20 -16.49 -4.15
C VAL A 34 3.64 -15.12 -3.79
N ILE A 35 4.05 -14.08 -4.51
CA ILE A 35 3.27 -12.85 -4.59
C ILE A 35 2.29 -12.99 -5.75
N VAL A 36 1.00 -12.75 -5.50
CA VAL A 36 -0.03 -12.73 -6.55
C VAL A 36 -0.67 -11.35 -6.70
N ARG A 37 -1.20 -11.06 -7.89
CA ARG A 37 -2.09 -9.91 -8.16
C ARG A 37 -3.27 -10.37 -9.04
N VAL A 38 -4.46 -9.85 -8.76
CA VAL A 38 -5.69 -10.13 -9.52
C VAL A 38 -6.29 -8.83 -10.06
N GLY A 39 -6.35 -8.73 -11.38
CA GLY A 39 -6.62 -7.48 -12.11
C GLY A 39 -5.43 -6.52 -12.04
N GLU A 40 -5.29 -5.63 -13.03
CA GLU A 40 -4.14 -4.71 -13.10
C GLU A 40 -4.11 -3.72 -11.91
N LYS A 41 -5.29 -3.43 -11.34
CA LYS A 41 -5.51 -2.61 -10.14
C LYS A 41 -5.44 -3.41 -8.82
N GLY A 42 -5.24 -4.73 -8.88
CA GLY A 42 -5.11 -5.54 -7.68
C GLY A 42 -3.87 -5.17 -6.88
N GLU A 43 -3.91 -5.31 -5.56
CA GLU A 43 -2.70 -5.22 -4.77
C GLU A 43 -1.86 -6.51 -4.92
N ARG A 44 -0.58 -6.42 -4.56
CA ARG A 44 0.33 -7.56 -4.54
C ARG A 44 0.29 -8.22 -3.16
N MET A 45 -0.35 -9.39 -3.04
CA MET A 45 -0.50 -10.10 -1.77
C MET A 45 0.38 -11.37 -1.70
N PRO A 46 0.98 -11.71 -0.55
CA PRO A 46 1.71 -12.97 -0.36
C PRO A 46 0.74 -14.12 -0.06
N LEU A 47 0.87 -15.24 -0.78
CA LEU A 47 0.15 -16.49 -0.53
C LEU A 47 1.12 -17.66 -0.53
N THR A 48 1.04 -18.54 0.47
CA THR A 48 1.92 -19.70 0.56
C THR A 48 1.51 -20.78 -0.44
N ILE A 49 2.50 -21.43 -1.04
CA ILE A 49 2.26 -22.55 -1.94
C ILE A 49 1.98 -23.78 -1.07
N ALA A 50 0.74 -24.25 -1.03
CA ALA A 50 0.33 -25.40 -0.24
C ALA A 50 0.85 -26.72 -0.85
N GLU A 51 0.84 -26.84 -2.17
CA GLU A 51 1.22 -28.05 -2.91
C GLU A 51 1.86 -27.69 -4.26
N ALA A 52 2.58 -28.63 -4.88
CA ALA A 52 3.06 -28.50 -6.25
C ALA A 52 3.12 -29.87 -6.93
N ASP A 53 2.70 -29.92 -8.20
CA ASP A 53 2.85 -31.07 -9.09
C ASP A 53 3.77 -30.69 -10.25
N PRO A 54 5.07 -31.08 -10.20
CA PRO A 54 6.03 -30.78 -11.26
C PRO A 54 5.77 -31.50 -12.59
N VAL A 55 4.90 -32.52 -12.62
CA VAL A 55 4.56 -33.30 -13.83
C VAL A 55 3.42 -32.64 -14.59
N LYS A 56 2.37 -32.19 -13.88
CA LYS A 56 1.30 -31.35 -14.45
C LYS A 56 1.72 -29.88 -14.63
N GLY A 57 2.79 -29.45 -13.97
CA GLY A 57 3.28 -28.07 -14.00
C GLY A 57 2.41 -27.10 -13.18
N THR A 58 1.72 -27.60 -12.14
CA THR A 58 0.74 -26.84 -11.36
C THR A 58 1.19 -26.62 -9.91
N ILE A 59 0.71 -25.55 -9.28
CA ILE A 59 0.82 -25.31 -7.84
C ILE A 59 -0.56 -25.13 -7.22
N THR A 60 -0.73 -25.53 -5.96
CA THR A 60 -1.98 -25.33 -5.21
C THR A 60 -1.81 -24.19 -4.22
N LEU A 61 -2.69 -23.20 -4.29
CA LEU A 61 -2.86 -22.15 -3.29
C LEU A 61 -4.12 -22.43 -2.47
N VAL A 62 -4.09 -22.14 -1.16
CA VAL A 62 -5.28 -22.17 -0.31
C VAL A 62 -5.44 -20.79 0.32
N VAL A 63 -6.61 -20.19 0.13
CA VAL A 63 -6.88 -18.77 0.37
C VAL A 63 -8.13 -18.65 1.24
N GLN A 64 -8.09 -17.78 2.25
CA GLN A 64 -9.30 -17.33 2.93
C GLN A 64 -9.70 -15.95 2.43
N GLU A 65 -10.98 -15.77 2.20
CA GLU A 65 -11.58 -14.47 1.97
C GLU A 65 -11.61 -13.65 3.26
N VAL A 66 -10.78 -12.60 3.32
CA VAL A 66 -10.60 -11.73 4.50
C VAL A 66 -10.58 -10.23 4.17
N GLY A 67 -10.51 -9.88 2.88
CA GLY A 67 -10.34 -8.50 2.39
C GLY A 67 -10.27 -8.42 0.86
N LEU A 68 -10.36 -7.21 0.30
CA LEU A 68 -10.69 -6.94 -1.11
C LEU A 68 -9.99 -7.87 -2.12
N SER A 69 -8.66 -7.93 -2.09
CA SER A 69 -7.93 -8.69 -3.11
C SER A 69 -8.07 -10.20 -2.94
N SER A 70 -8.30 -10.69 -1.71
CA SER A 70 -8.65 -12.10 -1.47
C SER A 70 -10.05 -12.43 -1.98
N THR A 71 -11.04 -11.54 -1.82
CA THR A 71 -12.37 -11.67 -2.45
C THR A 71 -12.23 -11.77 -3.97
N ARG A 72 -11.52 -10.81 -4.61
CA ARG A 72 -11.27 -10.83 -6.06
C ARG A 72 -10.58 -12.11 -6.56
N LEU A 73 -9.68 -12.70 -5.78
CA LEU A 73 -9.05 -13.98 -6.11
C LEU A 73 -10.00 -15.16 -5.96
N CYS A 74 -10.88 -15.13 -4.95
CA CYS A 74 -11.91 -16.16 -4.72
C CYS A 74 -13.11 -16.03 -5.70
N GLU A 75 -13.31 -14.88 -6.32
CA GLU A 75 -14.29 -14.65 -7.40
C GLU A 75 -13.88 -15.31 -8.73
N LEU A 76 -12.58 -15.40 -9.05
CA LEU A 76 -12.07 -16.08 -10.25
C LEU A 76 -12.44 -17.57 -10.29
N ASN A 77 -12.69 -18.12 -11.47
CA ASN A 77 -13.24 -19.46 -11.68
C ASN A 77 -12.29 -20.39 -12.44
N GLU A 78 -12.67 -21.66 -12.57
CA GLU A 78 -11.94 -22.61 -13.40
C GLU A 78 -11.94 -22.13 -14.86
N GLY A 79 -10.75 -21.99 -15.45
CA GLY A 79 -10.59 -21.39 -16.77
C GLY A 79 -9.94 -19.99 -16.75
N ASP A 80 -10.14 -19.22 -15.68
CA ASP A 80 -9.63 -17.84 -15.55
C ASP A 80 -8.11 -17.80 -15.27
N TYR A 81 -7.54 -16.61 -15.21
CA TYR A 81 -6.09 -16.39 -15.05
C TYR A 81 -5.80 -15.42 -13.91
N ILE A 82 -4.84 -15.76 -13.05
CA ILE A 82 -4.28 -14.82 -12.07
C ILE A 82 -3.28 -13.91 -12.80
N THR A 83 -3.50 -12.60 -12.75
CA THR A 83 -2.77 -11.59 -13.54
C THR A 83 -1.26 -11.68 -13.34
N ASP A 84 -0.80 -11.74 -12.10
CA ASP A 84 0.61 -12.01 -11.77
C ASP A 84 0.71 -13.12 -10.73
N VAL A 85 1.69 -14.01 -10.91
CA VAL A 85 2.13 -15.00 -9.91
C VAL A 85 3.66 -15.01 -9.95
N VAL A 86 4.30 -14.53 -8.90
CA VAL A 86 5.76 -14.39 -8.81
C VAL A 86 6.30 -15.29 -7.70
N GLY A 87 7.19 -16.22 -8.07
CA GLY A 87 7.93 -17.03 -7.11
C GLY A 87 8.61 -18.25 -7.72
N PRO A 88 9.00 -19.25 -6.89
CA PRO A 88 8.81 -19.25 -5.44
C PRO A 88 9.67 -18.18 -4.75
N LEU A 89 9.15 -17.64 -3.65
CA LEU A 89 9.78 -16.62 -2.82
C LEU A 89 9.95 -17.12 -1.37
N GLY A 90 10.83 -16.45 -0.62
CA GLY A 90 11.28 -16.88 0.68
C GLY A 90 12.33 -18.00 0.63
N GLN A 91 12.89 -18.30 1.80
CA GLN A 91 13.73 -19.47 2.05
C GLN A 91 12.83 -20.69 2.33
N ALA A 92 13.36 -21.88 2.04
CA ALA A 92 12.66 -23.12 2.33
C ALA A 92 12.69 -23.43 3.83
N THR A 93 11.61 -24.03 4.34
CA THR A 93 11.57 -24.60 5.70
C THR A 93 12.76 -25.53 5.93
N HIS A 94 13.44 -25.38 7.07
CA HIS A 94 14.46 -26.34 7.47
C HIS A 94 13.81 -27.62 8.00
N ILE A 95 13.73 -28.61 7.12
CA ILE A 95 13.22 -29.96 7.40
C ILE A 95 14.41 -30.89 7.73
N ASP A 96 14.30 -31.58 8.86
CA ASP A 96 15.20 -32.65 9.32
C ASP A 96 14.39 -33.62 10.21
N ASN A 97 14.97 -34.72 10.67
CA ASN A 97 14.35 -35.58 11.68
C ASN A 97 14.71 -35.09 13.10
N PHE A 98 13.87 -34.21 13.64
CA PHE A 98 13.99 -33.65 14.98
C PHE A 98 13.51 -34.61 16.08
N GLY A 99 12.75 -35.67 15.74
CA GLY A 99 12.07 -36.56 16.68
C GLY A 99 10.58 -36.25 16.79
N THR A 100 10.10 -35.85 17.97
CA THR A 100 8.70 -35.43 18.16
C THR A 100 8.56 -33.92 17.91
N VAL A 101 7.66 -33.54 17.00
CA VAL A 101 7.43 -32.13 16.63
C VAL A 101 5.96 -31.74 16.80
N VAL A 102 5.74 -30.53 17.32
CA VAL A 102 4.37 -29.97 17.51
C VAL A 102 4.12 -28.83 16.54
N CYS A 103 3.06 -28.97 15.73
CA CYS A 103 2.67 -28.00 14.71
C CYS A 103 1.40 -27.27 15.14
N ALA A 104 1.50 -25.99 15.55
CA ALA A 104 0.43 -25.19 16.13
C ALA A 104 -0.18 -24.22 15.10
N GLY A 105 -1.28 -24.63 14.45
CA GLY A 105 -1.91 -23.92 13.34
C GLY A 105 -3.17 -23.17 13.73
N GLY A 106 -3.31 -21.91 13.28
CA GLY A 106 -4.48 -21.07 13.58
C GLY A 106 -5.14 -20.47 12.34
N GLY A 107 -6.42 -20.81 12.08
CA GLY A 107 -7.19 -20.32 10.93
C GLY A 107 -6.45 -20.54 9.60
N VAL A 108 -6.27 -19.48 8.79
CA VAL A 108 -5.43 -19.51 7.57
C VAL A 108 -4.04 -20.07 7.77
N GLY A 109 -3.44 -19.98 8.97
CA GLY A 109 -2.11 -20.50 9.27
C GLY A 109 -1.99 -22.03 9.13
N VAL A 110 -3.10 -22.75 9.02
CA VAL A 110 -3.12 -24.19 8.74
C VAL A 110 -2.72 -24.50 7.28
N ALA A 111 -3.05 -23.62 6.33
CA ALA A 111 -2.69 -23.77 4.91
C ALA A 111 -1.16 -23.77 4.62
N PRO A 112 -0.36 -22.80 5.10
CA PRO A 112 1.10 -22.85 4.98
C PRO A 112 1.72 -23.97 5.82
N MET A 113 1.05 -24.42 6.88
CA MET A 113 1.53 -25.47 7.77
C MET A 113 1.40 -26.87 7.17
N LEU A 114 0.39 -27.15 6.33
CA LEU A 114 0.17 -28.47 5.74
C LEU A 114 1.41 -29.04 5.02
N PRO A 115 2.10 -28.33 4.10
CA PRO A 115 3.31 -28.87 3.48
C PRO A 115 4.51 -28.99 4.42
N ILE A 116 4.53 -28.25 5.53
CA ILE A 116 5.57 -28.37 6.57
C ILE A 116 5.33 -29.66 7.37
N VAL A 117 4.09 -29.90 7.80
CA VAL A 117 3.63 -31.15 8.44
C VAL A 117 3.94 -32.35 7.54
N GLN A 118 3.58 -32.29 6.25
CA GLN A 118 3.87 -33.35 5.27
C GLN A 118 5.38 -33.60 5.12
N ALA A 119 6.20 -32.55 5.02
CA ALA A 119 7.65 -32.70 4.86
C ALA A 119 8.33 -33.23 6.14
N LEU A 120 7.89 -32.77 7.33
CA LEU A 120 8.33 -33.32 8.61
C LEU A 120 7.95 -34.79 8.76
N LYS A 121 6.73 -35.16 8.35
CA LYS A 121 6.25 -36.55 8.41
C LYS A 121 7.04 -37.45 7.44
N ALA A 122 7.31 -36.97 6.23
CA ALA A 122 8.15 -37.67 5.25
C ALA A 122 9.62 -37.81 5.71
N ALA A 123 10.13 -36.85 6.50
CA ALA A 123 11.45 -36.95 7.14
C ALA A 123 11.49 -37.91 8.35
N GLY A 124 10.36 -38.55 8.70
CA GLY A 124 10.29 -39.54 9.77
C GLY A 124 10.11 -38.98 11.19
N ASN A 125 9.65 -37.73 11.32
CA ASN A 125 9.27 -37.17 12.62
C ASN A 125 7.95 -37.81 13.12
N ARG A 126 7.76 -37.83 14.44
CA ARG A 126 6.43 -37.94 15.06
C ARG A 126 5.79 -36.56 15.07
N VAL A 127 4.75 -36.36 14.26
CA VAL A 127 4.13 -35.05 14.02
C VAL A 127 2.79 -34.98 14.74
N ILE A 128 2.67 -34.04 15.68
CA ILE A 128 1.45 -33.79 16.46
C ILE A 128 0.94 -32.40 16.12
N THR A 129 -0.22 -32.31 15.49
CA THR A 129 -0.76 -31.04 14.99
C THR A 129 -1.88 -30.54 15.91
N VAL A 130 -1.79 -29.28 16.34
CA VAL A 130 -2.80 -28.60 17.16
C VAL A 130 -3.44 -27.51 16.29
N LEU A 131 -4.68 -27.75 15.86
CA LEU A 131 -5.47 -26.80 15.06
C LEU A 131 -6.37 -25.97 15.98
N ALA A 132 -6.39 -24.66 15.78
CA ALA A 132 -7.22 -23.73 16.55
C ALA A 132 -8.02 -22.75 15.68
N GLY A 133 -9.24 -22.46 16.14
CA GLY A 133 -10.15 -21.48 15.55
C GLY A 133 -11.09 -20.93 16.61
N ARG A 134 -11.69 -19.75 16.37
CA ARG A 134 -12.63 -19.15 17.35
C ARG A 134 -13.94 -19.96 17.50
N THR A 135 -14.33 -20.60 16.39
CA THR A 135 -15.54 -21.40 16.20
C THR A 135 -15.23 -22.55 15.24
N LYS A 136 -16.13 -23.53 15.14
CA LYS A 136 -16.01 -24.70 14.27
C LYS A 136 -15.74 -24.36 12.80
N GLU A 137 -16.38 -23.34 12.26
CA GLU A 137 -16.34 -22.97 10.82
C GLU A 137 -14.97 -22.42 10.39
N LEU A 138 -14.11 -22.10 11.37
CA LEU A 138 -12.75 -21.61 11.17
C LEU A 138 -11.69 -22.72 11.29
N ILE A 139 -12.09 -23.96 11.57
CA ILE A 139 -11.21 -25.14 11.46
C ILE A 139 -11.20 -25.58 10.00
N ILE A 140 -10.02 -25.61 9.39
CA ILE A 140 -9.82 -25.94 7.97
C ILE A 140 -8.76 -27.03 7.82
N LEU A 141 -8.75 -27.73 6.69
CA LEU A 141 -7.74 -28.74 6.33
C LEU A 141 -7.55 -29.86 7.38
N GLU A 142 -8.54 -30.11 8.24
CA GLU A 142 -8.44 -31.11 9.30
C GLU A 142 -8.18 -32.52 8.75
N LYS A 143 -8.85 -32.88 7.66
CA LYS A 143 -8.69 -34.19 7.02
C LYS A 143 -7.27 -34.36 6.51
N GLU A 144 -6.78 -33.40 5.73
CA GLU A 144 -5.44 -33.38 5.15
C GLU A 144 -4.36 -33.37 6.24
N MET A 145 -4.61 -32.66 7.35
CA MET A 145 -3.74 -32.69 8.54
C MET A 145 -3.77 -34.04 9.26
N ARG A 146 -4.93 -34.72 9.36
CA ARG A 146 -5.04 -36.08 9.94
C ARG A 146 -4.38 -37.13 9.07
N GLU A 147 -4.41 -36.97 7.75
CA GLU A 147 -3.67 -37.82 6.80
C GLU A 147 -2.16 -37.58 6.85
N SER A 148 -1.72 -36.40 7.33
CA SER A 148 -0.31 -35.97 7.34
C SER A 148 0.36 -35.95 8.75
N SER A 149 -0.38 -36.28 9.81
CA SER A 149 0.11 -36.24 11.21
C SER A 149 -0.09 -37.59 11.92
N ASP A 150 0.67 -37.87 12.98
CA ASP A 150 0.40 -39.00 13.88
C ASP A 150 -0.81 -38.73 14.79
N GLU A 151 -1.10 -37.47 15.06
CA GLU A 151 -2.17 -37.03 15.94
C GLU A 151 -2.61 -35.61 15.55
N VAL A 152 -3.93 -35.35 15.60
CA VAL A 152 -4.48 -34.00 15.40
C VAL A 152 -5.46 -33.66 16.53
N ILE A 153 -5.08 -32.64 17.29
CA ILE A 153 -5.85 -32.01 18.36
C ILE A 153 -6.60 -30.81 17.76
N ILE A 154 -7.89 -30.69 18.07
CA ILE A 154 -8.73 -29.54 17.69
C ILE A 154 -9.09 -28.74 18.93
N MET A 155 -8.83 -27.43 18.89
CA MET A 155 -9.13 -26.46 19.94
C MET A 155 -10.09 -25.39 19.40
N THR A 156 -11.12 -25.01 20.16
CA THR A 156 -11.96 -23.84 19.84
C THR A 156 -12.15 -22.91 21.03
N ASP A 157 -12.10 -21.59 20.79
CA ASP A 157 -12.25 -20.57 21.85
C ASP A 157 -13.64 -20.66 22.52
N ASP A 158 -14.69 -20.92 21.74
CA ASP A 158 -16.06 -21.05 22.22
C ASP A 158 -16.41 -22.45 22.75
N GLY A 159 -15.73 -23.50 22.26
CA GLY A 159 -16.03 -24.90 22.55
C GLY A 159 -17.01 -25.56 21.57
N SER A 160 -17.30 -24.93 20.43
CA SER A 160 -18.22 -25.45 19.40
C SER A 160 -17.73 -26.73 18.71
N TYR A 161 -16.42 -26.99 18.69
CA TYR A 161 -15.84 -28.21 18.14
C TYR A 161 -14.48 -28.56 18.73
N GLY A 162 -14.14 -29.86 18.77
CA GLY A 162 -12.93 -30.33 19.44
C GLY A 162 -13.02 -30.14 20.95
N ARG A 163 -12.05 -29.43 21.53
CA ARG A 163 -11.99 -29.09 22.96
C ARG A 163 -11.98 -27.58 23.14
N LYS A 164 -12.66 -27.09 24.19
CA LYS A 164 -12.67 -25.67 24.50
C LYS A 164 -11.31 -25.22 25.05
N GLY A 165 -10.74 -24.16 24.50
CA GLY A 165 -9.47 -23.57 24.93
C GLY A 165 -8.64 -23.03 23.77
N LEU A 166 -7.53 -22.36 24.10
CA LEU A 166 -6.59 -21.78 23.14
C LEU A 166 -5.60 -22.82 22.61
N VAL A 167 -4.97 -22.54 21.45
CA VAL A 167 -3.93 -23.42 20.87
C VAL A 167 -2.80 -23.75 21.86
N THR A 168 -2.46 -22.81 22.74
CA THR A 168 -1.42 -22.97 23.76
C THR A 168 -1.74 -24.06 24.77
N GLU A 169 -3.02 -24.27 25.11
CA GLU A 169 -3.42 -25.32 26.05
C GLU A 169 -3.25 -26.71 25.42
N GLY A 170 -3.63 -26.86 24.16
CA GLY A 170 -3.39 -28.09 23.39
C GLY A 170 -1.89 -28.38 23.17
N VAL A 171 -1.07 -27.35 22.95
CA VAL A 171 0.40 -27.49 22.85
C VAL A 171 1.01 -27.85 24.22
N GLU A 172 0.58 -27.21 25.30
CA GLU A 172 1.10 -27.44 26.66
C GLU A 172 0.74 -28.84 27.19
N GLU A 173 -0.43 -29.38 26.83
CA GLU A 173 -0.81 -30.76 27.11
C GLU A 173 0.16 -31.78 26.47
N VAL A 174 0.49 -31.60 25.19
CA VAL A 174 1.45 -32.48 24.49
C VAL A 174 2.82 -32.42 25.15
N ILE A 175 3.31 -31.21 25.49
CA ILE A 175 4.58 -30.99 26.20
C ILE A 175 4.59 -31.66 27.59
N LYS A 176 3.45 -31.70 28.29
CA LYS A 176 3.31 -32.38 29.58
C LYS A 176 3.18 -33.91 29.46
N ARG A 177 2.72 -34.40 28.30
CA ARG A 177 2.47 -35.83 28.02
C ARG A 177 3.70 -36.55 27.50
N GLU A 178 4.48 -35.90 26.63
CA GLU A 178 5.65 -36.51 25.98
C GLU A 178 6.72 -35.46 25.64
N LYS A 179 7.96 -35.92 25.44
CA LYS A 179 9.05 -35.02 25.04
C LYS A 179 8.80 -34.47 23.64
N VAL A 180 8.72 -33.15 23.53
CA VAL A 180 8.72 -32.40 22.27
C VAL A 180 10.13 -31.89 21.99
N ASN A 181 10.63 -32.11 20.78
CA ASN A 181 11.96 -31.70 20.34
C ASN A 181 11.97 -30.34 19.63
N LYS A 182 10.90 -30.02 18.88
CA LYS A 182 10.76 -28.76 18.13
C LYS A 182 9.28 -28.37 17.99
N CYS A 183 9.00 -27.08 17.94
CA CYS A 183 7.67 -26.56 17.62
C CYS A 183 7.72 -25.71 16.33
N PHE A 184 6.62 -25.73 15.58
CA PHE A 184 6.35 -24.83 14.46
C PHE A 184 4.99 -24.18 14.70
N ALA A 185 4.90 -22.84 14.67
CA ALA A 185 3.63 -22.13 14.90
C ALA A 185 3.32 -21.14 13.78
N ILE A 186 2.13 -21.24 13.18
CA ILE A 186 1.73 -20.40 12.05
C ILE A 186 0.24 -20.04 12.18
N GLY A 187 -0.07 -18.74 12.11
CA GLY A 187 -1.43 -18.23 12.31
C GLY A 187 -1.44 -16.72 12.57
N PRO A 188 -2.41 -16.21 13.35
CA PRO A 188 -2.41 -14.82 13.80
C PRO A 188 -1.16 -14.49 14.61
N ALA A 189 -0.58 -13.30 14.42
CA ALA A 189 0.65 -12.88 15.12
C ALA A 189 0.56 -12.99 16.66
N ILE A 190 -0.62 -12.72 17.24
CA ILE A 190 -0.88 -12.86 18.68
C ILE A 190 -0.84 -14.33 19.14
N MET A 191 -1.28 -15.27 18.30
CA MET A 191 -1.22 -16.70 18.57
C MET A 191 0.24 -17.19 18.55
N MET A 192 0.99 -16.80 17.52
CA MET A 192 2.42 -17.13 17.40
C MET A 192 3.22 -16.57 18.60
N LYS A 193 2.93 -15.34 19.03
CA LYS A 193 3.51 -14.73 20.25
C LYS A 193 3.30 -15.61 21.49
N PHE A 194 2.07 -16.06 21.73
CA PHE A 194 1.77 -16.87 22.92
C PHE A 194 2.31 -18.30 22.86
N VAL A 195 2.39 -18.93 21.68
CA VAL A 195 3.08 -20.23 21.52
C VAL A 195 4.59 -20.08 21.76
N CYS A 196 5.22 -19.00 21.32
CA CYS A 196 6.63 -18.70 21.63
C CYS A 196 6.86 -18.47 23.13
N LEU A 197 5.97 -17.70 23.79
CA LEU A 197 6.03 -17.47 25.24
C LEU A 197 5.75 -18.73 26.08
N LEU A 198 5.02 -19.70 25.53
CA LEU A 198 4.81 -21.02 26.15
C LEU A 198 6.06 -21.89 26.01
N THR A 199 6.48 -22.16 24.78
CA THR A 199 7.61 -23.06 24.44
C THR A 199 8.92 -22.62 25.07
N LYS A 200 9.14 -21.31 25.21
CA LYS A 200 10.31 -20.72 25.89
C LYS A 200 10.40 -21.05 27.38
N LYS A 201 9.29 -21.39 28.05
CA LYS A 201 9.29 -21.90 29.45
C LYS A 201 9.80 -23.34 29.56
N TYR A 202 9.74 -24.08 28.45
CA TYR A 202 10.12 -25.49 28.33
C TYR A 202 11.39 -25.70 27.50
N GLU A 203 12.08 -24.60 27.14
CA GLU A 203 13.31 -24.58 26.35
C GLU A 203 13.19 -25.26 24.96
N ILE A 204 11.97 -25.32 24.40
CA ILE A 204 11.69 -25.95 23.11
C ILE A 204 11.98 -24.96 21.95
N PRO A 205 12.91 -25.28 21.02
CA PRO A 205 13.13 -24.50 19.81
C PRO A 205 11.85 -24.36 18.99
N THR A 206 11.52 -23.13 18.58
CA THR A 206 10.21 -22.81 17.99
C THR A 206 10.36 -21.89 16.78
N ASP A 207 10.06 -22.42 15.60
CA ASP A 207 10.07 -21.64 14.36
C ASP A 207 8.67 -21.07 14.09
N VAL A 208 8.60 -19.83 13.60
CA VAL A 208 7.35 -19.15 13.22
C VAL A 208 7.43 -18.58 11.81
N SER A 209 6.41 -18.84 10.99
CA SER A 209 6.31 -18.29 9.63
C SER A 209 5.52 -16.98 9.65
N LEU A 210 6.20 -15.85 9.42
CA LEU A 210 5.67 -14.51 9.66
C LEU A 210 4.85 -13.96 8.48
N ASN A 211 3.58 -13.63 8.73
CA ASN A 211 2.67 -12.98 7.78
C ASN A 211 2.73 -11.43 7.87
N THR A 212 3.92 -10.86 7.70
CA THR A 212 4.08 -9.39 7.61
C THR A 212 3.60 -8.86 6.25
N ILE A 213 3.24 -7.57 6.21
CA ILE A 213 2.82 -6.86 4.99
C ILE A 213 3.95 -6.91 3.95
N MET A 214 3.65 -7.39 2.74
CA MET A 214 4.59 -7.45 1.62
C MET A 214 4.07 -6.63 0.44
N VAL A 215 4.97 -6.23 -0.47
CA VAL A 215 4.61 -5.54 -1.73
C VAL A 215 5.39 -6.15 -2.90
N ASP A 216 6.72 -6.03 -2.90
CA ASP A 216 7.57 -6.59 -3.94
C ASP A 216 7.78 -8.10 -3.74
N GLY A 217 8.10 -8.53 -2.52
CA GLY A 217 8.42 -9.93 -2.18
C GLY A 217 9.88 -10.34 -2.46
N THR A 218 10.74 -9.37 -2.82
CA THR A 218 12.12 -9.58 -3.30
C THR A 218 13.17 -8.80 -2.51
N GLY A 219 12.79 -8.15 -1.41
CA GLY A 219 13.66 -7.40 -0.51
C GLY A 219 13.89 -5.92 -0.88
N MET A 220 13.25 -5.40 -1.93
CA MET A 220 13.54 -4.07 -2.49
C MET A 220 12.96 -2.92 -1.67
N CYS A 221 11.78 -3.06 -1.07
CA CYS A 221 11.07 -1.93 -0.44
C CYS A 221 11.08 -1.90 1.09
N GLY A 222 11.48 -2.99 1.76
CA GLY A 222 11.45 -3.08 3.23
C GLY A 222 10.05 -2.97 3.87
N ALA A 223 8.96 -3.19 3.12
CA ALA A 223 7.59 -3.25 3.67
C ALA A 223 7.43 -4.44 4.65
N CYS A 224 8.03 -5.58 4.31
CA CYS A 224 8.05 -6.80 5.10
C CYS A 224 9.11 -6.81 6.21
N ARG A 225 9.66 -5.64 6.59
CA ARG A 225 10.68 -5.57 7.63
C ARG A 225 10.11 -5.88 9.01
N ILE A 226 10.93 -6.50 9.85
CA ILE A 226 10.65 -6.78 11.26
C ILE A 226 11.99 -6.88 12.03
N THR A 227 11.96 -6.63 13.33
CA THR A 227 13.12 -6.86 14.21
C THR A 227 13.20 -8.32 14.68
N ILE A 228 14.32 -8.97 14.40
CA ILE A 228 14.68 -10.33 14.84
C ILE A 228 16.01 -10.24 15.60
N GLY A 229 16.05 -10.63 16.87
CA GLY A 229 17.30 -10.68 17.65
C GLY A 229 18.02 -9.33 17.75
N GLY A 230 17.27 -8.22 17.76
CA GLY A 230 17.80 -6.85 17.75
C GLY A 230 18.31 -6.36 16.39
N LYS A 231 18.09 -7.10 15.30
CA LYS A 231 18.48 -6.73 13.92
C LYS A 231 17.25 -6.65 13.02
N THR A 232 17.20 -5.66 12.14
CA THR A 232 16.15 -5.60 11.11
C THR A 232 16.39 -6.71 10.08
N LYS A 233 15.34 -7.48 9.79
CA LYS A 233 15.29 -8.51 8.74
C LYS A 233 14.09 -8.27 7.82
N PHE A 234 14.18 -8.69 6.57
CA PHE A 234 13.12 -8.59 5.56
C PHE A 234 12.49 -9.97 5.34
N VAL A 235 11.27 -10.17 5.84
CA VAL A 235 10.61 -11.50 5.91
C VAL A 235 10.55 -12.22 4.55
N CYS A 236 10.45 -11.49 3.43
CA CYS A 236 10.40 -12.09 2.09
C CYS A 236 11.73 -12.69 1.55
N VAL A 237 12.88 -12.38 2.17
CA VAL A 237 14.21 -12.83 1.72
C VAL A 237 15.06 -13.44 2.85
N ASP A 238 14.90 -12.95 4.08
CA ASP A 238 15.51 -13.53 5.28
C ASP A 238 14.67 -14.67 5.90
N GLY A 239 13.39 -14.77 5.52
CA GLY A 239 12.41 -15.72 6.04
C GLY A 239 11.59 -16.38 4.92
N PRO A 240 10.29 -16.70 5.10
CA PRO A 240 9.38 -16.11 6.09
C PRO A 240 9.50 -16.70 7.49
N GLU A 241 10.22 -17.81 7.65
CA GLU A 241 10.42 -18.50 8.93
C GLU A 241 11.57 -17.92 9.74
N PHE A 242 11.37 -17.77 11.05
CA PHE A 242 12.38 -17.29 12.00
C PHE A 242 12.25 -18.01 13.35
N ASP A 243 13.32 -17.99 14.15
CA ASP A 243 13.26 -18.32 15.57
C ASP A 243 12.28 -17.37 16.29
N GLY A 244 11.13 -17.92 16.69
CA GLY A 244 10.05 -17.20 17.34
C GLY A 244 10.41 -16.65 18.72
N HIS A 245 11.48 -17.14 19.35
CA HIS A 245 11.97 -16.61 20.63
C HIS A 245 12.77 -15.31 20.47
N GLN A 246 13.05 -14.90 19.23
CA GLN A 246 13.79 -13.68 18.85
C GLN A 246 12.93 -12.62 18.11
N VAL A 247 11.66 -12.89 17.79
CA VAL A 247 10.76 -11.98 17.03
C VAL A 247 10.20 -10.86 17.91
N ASP A 248 10.27 -9.61 17.45
CA ASP A 248 9.48 -8.51 18.03
C ASP A 248 8.02 -8.55 17.55
N PHE A 249 7.21 -9.36 18.24
CA PHE A 249 5.77 -9.45 17.98
C PHE A 249 5.01 -8.15 18.26
N ASP A 250 5.54 -7.23 19.07
CA ASP A 250 4.87 -5.95 19.37
C ASP A 250 5.19 -4.87 18.34
N GLU A 251 6.33 -4.95 17.64
CA GLU A 251 6.53 -4.30 16.34
C GLU A 251 5.54 -4.90 15.30
N MET A 252 5.50 -6.23 15.17
CA MET A 252 4.66 -6.92 14.18
C MET A 252 3.17 -6.53 14.30
N LEU A 253 2.60 -6.59 15.50
CA LEU A 253 1.19 -6.28 15.75
C LEU A 253 0.85 -4.81 15.44
N LYS A 254 1.76 -3.86 15.72
CA LYS A 254 1.59 -2.45 15.34
C LYS A 254 1.62 -2.28 13.82
N ARG A 255 2.54 -2.96 13.13
CA ARG A 255 2.67 -2.91 11.66
C ARG A 255 1.44 -3.47 10.96
N MET A 256 0.92 -4.62 11.40
CA MET A 256 -0.34 -5.21 10.90
C MET A 256 -1.59 -4.38 11.24
N GLY A 257 -1.47 -3.30 12.02
CA GLY A 257 -2.56 -2.34 12.26
C GLY A 257 -2.64 -1.21 11.23
N ALA A 258 -1.60 -1.00 10.41
CA ALA A 258 -1.37 0.25 9.71
C ALA A 258 -2.42 0.62 8.63
N PHE A 259 -3.01 -0.37 7.95
CA PHE A 259 -3.88 -0.15 6.79
C PHE A 259 -5.36 -0.50 7.03
N LYS A 260 -5.74 -0.95 8.24
CA LYS A 260 -7.09 -1.46 8.59
C LYS A 260 -8.27 -0.55 8.24
N ASN A 261 -8.07 0.76 8.21
CA ASN A 261 -9.12 1.70 7.80
C ASN A 261 -9.32 1.66 6.28
N ILE A 262 -8.22 1.65 5.51
CA ILE A 262 -8.23 1.56 4.05
C ILE A 262 -8.72 0.17 3.61
N GLU A 263 -8.23 -0.91 4.25
CA GLU A 263 -8.71 -2.29 4.03
C GLU A 263 -10.25 -2.38 4.18
N ARG A 264 -10.83 -1.67 5.17
CA ARG A 264 -12.27 -1.58 5.37
C ARG A 264 -12.96 -0.71 4.32
N GLU A 265 -12.42 0.46 3.98
CA GLU A 265 -13.01 1.35 2.98
C GLU A 265 -13.02 0.70 1.59
N GLU A 266 -11.95 0.03 1.18
CA GLU A 266 -11.84 -0.65 -0.12
C GLU A 266 -12.77 -1.87 -0.23
N MET A 267 -13.06 -2.58 0.88
CA MET A 267 -14.11 -3.61 0.92
C MET A 267 -15.51 -3.06 0.59
N HIS A 268 -15.75 -1.77 0.78
CA HIS A 268 -17.00 -1.09 0.41
C HIS A 268 -16.96 -0.46 -1.01
N LYS A 269 -15.88 -0.65 -1.79
CA LYS A 269 -15.68 -0.03 -3.12
C LYS A 269 -15.68 -1.04 -4.29
N LEU A 270 -16.31 -2.21 -4.13
CA LEU A 270 -16.45 -3.21 -5.20
C LEU A 270 -17.45 -2.80 -6.33
N GLU A 271 -17.79 -1.51 -6.46
CA GLU A 271 -19.03 -1.05 -7.11
C GLU A 271 -18.94 0.06 -8.24
N GLU A 272 -17.79 0.50 -8.87
CA GLU A 272 -17.66 1.08 -10.29
C GLU A 272 -16.37 1.95 -10.74
N PRO A 273 -16.11 2.31 -12.07
CA PRO A 273 -14.81 2.77 -12.71
C PRO A 273 -14.63 4.23 -13.39
N GLN A 274 -13.39 4.82 -13.57
CA GLN A 274 -13.15 6.29 -13.96
C GLN A 274 -11.91 6.86 -14.86
N THR A 275 -10.64 7.28 -14.43
CA THR A 275 -9.32 7.81 -15.15
C THR A 275 -9.05 9.30 -15.88
N CYS A 276 -8.10 10.38 -15.91
CA CYS A 276 -6.72 11.14 -15.55
C CYS A 276 -5.37 11.34 -16.50
N GLN A 277 -4.30 12.26 -16.62
CA GLN A 277 -3.69 13.69 -16.41
C GLN A 277 -2.24 14.04 -17.12
N ALA A 278 -1.86 15.30 -17.54
CA ALA A 278 -0.60 16.23 -17.38
C ALA A 278 0.91 16.36 -17.99
N THR A 279 1.27 17.52 -18.67
CA THR A 279 2.41 18.61 -18.72
C THR A 279 4.01 18.53 -18.90
N GLY A 280 4.76 19.60 -19.44
CA GLY A 280 6.28 19.75 -19.30
C GLY A 280 7.32 20.92 -19.74
N GLU A 281 8.28 21.36 -18.84
CA GLU A 281 9.69 22.02 -18.97
C GLU A 281 10.09 23.58 -18.89
N ASN A 282 11.40 23.97 -18.75
CA ASN A 282 11.90 25.22 -18.03
C ASN A 282 12.82 26.32 -18.71
N MET A 283 13.00 27.47 -17.99
CA MET A 283 13.99 28.60 -18.16
C MET A 283 14.43 29.21 -16.78
N GLU A 284 15.40 30.15 -16.73
CA GLU A 284 16.00 30.76 -15.52
C GLU A 284 16.27 32.27 -15.74
N ASP A 285 16.59 33.18 -14.79
CA ASP A 285 16.98 33.10 -13.36
C ASP A 285 15.98 33.73 -12.37
N GLU A 286 14.89 34.39 -12.83
CA GLU A 286 13.89 35.08 -11.97
C GLU A 286 13.35 34.29 -10.76
N LYS A 287 13.60 32.98 -10.76
CA LYS A 287 13.29 31.98 -9.76
C LYS A 287 14.00 32.19 -8.42
N SER A 288 15.22 32.74 -8.41
CA SER A 288 16.03 32.92 -7.21
C SER A 288 15.28 33.62 -6.07
N ARG A 289 15.47 33.17 -4.83
CA ARG A 289 14.93 33.88 -3.64
C ARG A 289 15.40 35.34 -3.57
N ASN A 290 16.54 35.66 -4.17
CA ASN A 290 17.10 37.01 -4.17
C ASN A 290 16.72 37.85 -5.40
N ALA A 291 15.85 37.35 -6.29
CA ALA A 291 15.25 38.14 -7.37
C ALA A 291 14.59 39.42 -6.82
N ALA A 292 14.73 40.54 -7.55
CA ALA A 292 14.38 41.88 -7.07
C ALA A 292 12.95 41.98 -6.53
N TRP A 293 11.98 41.47 -7.30
CA TRP A 293 10.56 41.46 -6.93
C TRP A 293 10.27 40.70 -5.62
N ARG A 294 10.99 39.59 -5.34
CA ARG A 294 10.88 38.87 -4.05
C ARG A 294 11.53 39.67 -2.92
N GLN A 295 12.60 40.42 -3.16
CA GLN A 295 13.16 41.33 -2.16
C GLN A 295 12.18 42.47 -1.81
N GLU A 296 11.50 43.03 -2.80
CA GLU A 296 10.53 44.12 -2.64
C GLU A 296 9.31 43.66 -1.86
N LEU A 297 8.73 42.50 -2.19
CA LEU A 297 7.65 41.89 -1.39
C LEU A 297 8.09 41.63 0.06
N ARG A 298 9.33 41.15 0.29
CA ARG A 298 9.84 40.99 1.67
C ARG A 298 10.05 42.32 2.41
N LYS A 299 10.24 43.44 1.71
CA LYS A 299 10.38 44.79 2.29
C LYS A 299 9.02 45.47 2.52
N SER A 300 8.00 45.18 1.72
CA SER A 300 6.70 45.88 1.74
C SER A 300 5.82 45.57 2.96
N MET A 301 6.04 44.44 3.64
CA MET A 301 5.29 44.04 4.84
C MET A 301 6.17 43.21 5.78
N LYS A 302 6.26 43.62 7.05
CA LYS A 302 7.16 43.02 8.06
C LYS A 302 6.66 41.63 8.50
N ALA A 303 7.58 40.78 8.94
CA ALA A 303 7.24 39.42 9.40
C ALA A 303 6.13 39.39 10.47
N LYS A 304 6.16 40.30 11.45
CA LYS A 304 5.12 40.42 12.50
C LYS A 304 3.73 40.78 11.95
N GLU A 305 3.68 41.60 10.91
CA GLU A 305 2.43 41.98 10.24
C GLU A 305 1.88 40.78 9.44
N ARG A 306 2.76 40.02 8.78
CA ARG A 306 2.42 38.79 8.04
C ARG A 306 1.94 37.64 8.93
N THR A 307 2.50 37.48 10.13
CA THR A 307 2.04 36.47 11.10
C THR A 307 0.71 36.85 11.78
N ALA A 308 0.34 38.13 11.80
CA ALA A 308 -0.91 38.59 12.40
C ALA A 308 -2.14 38.43 11.47
N ILE A 309 -1.93 38.03 10.21
CA ILE A 309 -3.03 37.72 9.27
C ILE A 309 -3.57 36.32 9.64
N PRO A 310 -4.88 36.17 9.94
CA PRO A 310 -5.46 34.86 10.25
C PRO A 310 -5.40 33.92 9.03
N ARG A 311 -5.26 32.60 9.26
CA ARG A 311 -5.33 31.62 8.17
C ARG A 311 -6.72 31.62 7.55
N VAL A 312 -6.78 31.69 6.24
CA VAL A 312 -8.02 31.56 5.47
C VAL A 312 -8.64 30.17 5.67
N GLU A 313 -9.96 30.14 5.68
CA GLU A 313 -10.75 28.91 5.71
C GLU A 313 -11.29 28.66 4.29
N MET A 314 -11.49 27.40 3.92
CA MET A 314 -11.92 27.05 2.57
C MET A 314 -13.40 27.41 2.42
N ASN A 315 -13.80 27.99 1.29
CA ASN A 315 -15.22 28.11 0.97
C ASN A 315 -15.73 26.69 0.66
N GLU A 316 -16.74 26.23 1.38
CA GLU A 316 -17.32 24.90 1.21
C GLU A 316 -18.82 24.98 0.91
N LEU A 317 -19.33 24.02 0.13
CA LEU A 317 -20.77 23.78 0.00
C LEU A 317 -21.38 23.53 1.39
N ASP A 318 -22.58 24.07 1.57
CA ASP A 318 -23.35 23.92 2.81
C ASP A 318 -23.50 22.44 3.21
N ALA A 319 -23.46 22.20 4.52
CA ALA A 319 -23.43 20.86 5.11
C ALA A 319 -24.74 20.09 4.92
N GLU A 320 -25.89 20.77 4.93
CA GLU A 320 -27.20 20.17 4.67
C GLU A 320 -27.33 19.86 3.17
N TYR A 321 -26.99 20.83 2.31
CA TYR A 321 -27.00 20.66 0.85
C TYR A 321 -26.14 19.48 0.37
N ARG A 322 -24.88 19.41 0.79
CA ARG A 322 -23.94 18.35 0.38
C ARG A 322 -24.17 16.99 1.05
N SER A 323 -25.12 16.90 1.99
CA SER A 323 -25.59 15.59 2.46
C SER A 323 -26.46 14.90 1.40
N HIS A 324 -27.11 15.70 0.54
CA HIS A 324 -28.00 15.25 -0.54
C HIS A 324 -27.35 15.32 -1.92
N SER A 325 -26.63 16.39 -2.27
CA SER A 325 -25.83 16.45 -3.50
C SER A 325 -24.42 15.89 -3.29
N ARG A 326 -24.09 14.81 -4.01
CA ARG A 326 -22.75 14.17 -4.01
C ARG A 326 -22.00 14.33 -5.33
N LYS A 327 -22.47 15.22 -6.22
CA LYS A 327 -21.97 15.41 -7.60
C LYS A 327 -21.19 16.70 -7.81
N GLU A 328 -21.14 17.58 -6.81
CA GLU A 328 -20.52 18.89 -6.89
C GLU A 328 -19.34 18.98 -5.92
N GLU A 329 -18.29 19.72 -6.30
CA GLU A 329 -17.10 19.87 -5.47
C GLU A 329 -17.43 20.57 -4.15
N VAL A 330 -17.25 19.87 -3.03
CA VAL A 330 -17.53 20.44 -1.69
C VAL A 330 -16.67 21.67 -1.48
N ASN A 331 -15.37 21.58 -1.75
CA ASN A 331 -14.46 22.71 -1.63
C ASN A 331 -14.62 23.57 -2.90
N GLN A 332 -15.05 24.83 -2.74
CA GLN A 332 -15.29 25.77 -3.84
C GLN A 332 -14.04 26.56 -4.26
N GLY A 333 -12.93 26.43 -3.51
CA GLY A 333 -11.69 27.18 -3.74
C GLY A 333 -11.67 28.50 -2.97
N LEU A 334 -10.64 29.32 -3.22
CA LEU A 334 -10.51 30.66 -2.64
C LEU A 334 -10.92 31.73 -3.65
N THR A 335 -11.49 32.85 -3.20
CA THR A 335 -11.59 34.06 -4.04
C THR A 335 -10.20 34.67 -4.27
N LYS A 336 -10.10 35.56 -5.26
CA LYS A 336 -8.86 36.32 -5.53
C LYS A 336 -8.37 37.09 -4.31
N GLU A 337 -9.26 37.68 -3.52
CA GLU A 337 -8.99 38.48 -2.34
C GLU A 337 -8.53 37.61 -1.17
N GLN A 338 -9.17 36.44 -1.00
CA GLN A 338 -8.79 35.41 -0.04
C GLN A 338 -7.38 34.87 -0.34
N ALA A 339 -7.10 34.49 -1.59
CA ALA A 339 -5.80 33.99 -2.01
C ALA A 339 -4.69 35.05 -1.87
N LEU A 340 -4.94 36.31 -2.29
CA LEU A 340 -4.05 37.44 -2.07
C LEU A 340 -3.78 37.73 -0.59
N THR A 341 -4.70 37.37 0.31
CA THR A 341 -4.57 37.60 1.76
C THR A 341 -3.81 36.46 2.43
N GLU A 342 -4.13 35.20 2.13
CA GLU A 342 -3.40 34.05 2.64
C GLU A 342 -1.95 34.03 2.12
N ALA A 343 -1.71 34.41 0.86
CA ALA A 343 -0.36 34.47 0.31
C ALA A 343 0.59 35.39 1.11
N LYS A 344 0.06 36.49 1.68
CA LYS A 344 0.82 37.42 2.53
C LYS A 344 1.35 36.80 3.82
N ARG A 345 0.74 35.72 4.32
CA ARG A 345 1.23 34.95 5.48
C ARG A 345 2.55 34.23 5.19
N CYS A 346 2.94 34.04 3.93
CA CYS A 346 4.23 33.48 3.57
C CYS A 346 5.38 34.44 3.93
N LEU A 347 6.28 33.97 4.81
CA LEU A 347 7.46 34.72 5.24
C LEU A 347 8.65 34.65 4.26
N ASP A 348 8.55 33.83 3.20
CA ASP A 348 9.61 33.61 2.20
C ASP A 348 10.96 33.30 2.87
N CYS A 349 10.95 32.21 3.65
CA CYS A 349 12.05 31.75 4.50
C CYS A 349 13.35 31.57 3.71
N ALA A 350 14.49 31.85 4.34
CA ALA A 350 15.81 31.57 3.73
C ALA A 350 16.00 30.06 3.49
N ASN A 351 15.59 29.24 4.46
CA ASN A 351 15.61 27.77 4.38
C ASN A 351 14.14 27.30 4.43
N PRO A 352 13.50 27.02 3.28
CA PRO A 352 12.07 26.72 3.21
C PRO A 352 11.77 25.23 3.46
N GLY A 353 11.67 24.85 4.73
CA GLY A 353 11.31 23.47 5.12
C GLY A 353 9.99 22.95 4.53
N CYS A 354 9.09 23.82 4.07
CA CYS A 354 7.90 23.42 3.31
C CYS A 354 8.23 22.79 1.94
N THR A 355 9.30 23.24 1.27
CA THR A 355 9.81 22.63 0.03
C THR A 355 10.50 21.29 0.32
N GLU A 356 11.29 21.19 1.39
CA GLU A 356 11.83 19.90 1.89
C GLU A 356 10.72 18.91 2.26
N GLY A 357 9.57 19.42 2.75
CA GLY A 357 8.38 18.64 3.07
C GLY A 357 7.48 18.30 1.88
N CYS A 358 7.83 18.70 0.65
CA CYS A 358 7.06 18.43 -0.56
C CYS A 358 7.68 17.25 -1.34
N PRO A 359 6.99 16.10 -1.51
CA PRO A 359 7.54 14.94 -2.22
C PRO A 359 7.91 15.20 -3.69
N VAL A 360 7.31 16.22 -4.32
CA VAL A 360 7.60 16.65 -5.71
C VAL A 360 8.31 18.01 -5.77
N GLY A 361 8.96 18.42 -4.68
CA GLY A 361 9.98 19.49 -4.68
C GLY A 361 9.53 20.91 -5.05
N ILE A 362 8.24 21.25 -4.93
CA ILE A 362 7.69 22.53 -5.38
C ILE A 362 8.38 23.73 -4.68
N ASP A 363 8.73 24.78 -5.44
CA ASP A 363 9.14 26.09 -4.90
C ASP A 363 7.91 26.85 -4.35
N ILE A 364 7.43 26.33 -3.22
CA ILE A 364 6.30 26.83 -2.44
C ILE A 364 6.45 28.33 -2.13
N PRO A 365 7.63 28.81 -1.66
CA PRO A 365 7.83 30.24 -1.46
C PRO A 365 7.62 31.07 -2.73
N ARG A 366 8.08 30.61 -3.91
CA ARG A 366 7.95 31.38 -5.16
C ARG A 366 6.54 31.44 -5.69
N PHE A 367 5.82 30.32 -5.79
CA PHE A 367 4.44 30.38 -6.33
C PHE A 367 3.54 31.22 -5.42
N ILE A 368 3.69 31.10 -4.10
CA ILE A 368 2.93 31.91 -3.15
C ILE A 368 3.29 33.40 -3.27
N LYS A 369 4.55 33.75 -3.53
CA LYS A 369 4.93 35.15 -3.81
C LYS A 369 4.45 35.66 -5.15
N ASN A 370 4.31 34.81 -6.17
CA ASN A 370 3.62 35.16 -7.42
C ASN A 370 2.13 35.48 -7.16
N ILE A 371 1.43 34.67 -6.35
CA ILE A 371 0.07 34.99 -5.90
C ILE A 371 0.03 36.32 -5.15
N GLU A 372 0.97 36.59 -4.24
CA GLU A 372 0.99 37.83 -3.46
C GLU A 372 1.11 39.11 -4.31
N ARG A 373 1.86 39.08 -5.43
CA ARG A 373 1.93 40.19 -6.39
C ARG A 373 0.78 40.23 -7.41
N GLY A 374 -0.12 39.25 -7.41
CA GLY A 374 -1.23 39.14 -8.36
C GLY A 374 -0.90 38.39 -9.66
N GLU A 375 0.32 37.87 -9.81
CA GLU A 375 0.82 37.17 -10.99
C GLU A 375 0.43 35.68 -10.95
N PHE A 376 -0.87 35.40 -10.99
CA PHE A 376 -1.41 34.06 -10.75
C PHE A 376 -0.99 33.03 -11.81
N LEU A 377 -0.79 33.44 -13.06
CA LEU A 377 -0.32 32.55 -14.13
C LEU A 377 1.15 32.15 -13.92
N GLU A 378 2.00 33.07 -13.46
CA GLU A 378 3.39 32.76 -13.06
C GLU A 378 3.44 31.90 -11.77
N ALA A 379 2.40 31.93 -10.94
CA ALA A 379 2.25 30.98 -9.83
C ALA A 379 1.94 29.57 -10.36
N ALA A 380 0.96 29.41 -11.26
CA ALA A 380 0.60 28.12 -11.85
C ALA A 380 1.77 27.51 -12.66
N LYS A 381 2.42 28.31 -13.49
CA LYS A 381 3.64 27.98 -14.21
C LYS A 381 4.77 27.51 -13.28
N THR A 382 4.93 28.14 -12.11
CA THR A 382 5.90 27.70 -11.08
C THR A 382 5.55 26.33 -10.49
N LEU A 383 4.26 26.00 -10.29
CA LEU A 383 3.85 24.66 -9.85
C LEU A 383 4.20 23.59 -10.90
N LYS A 384 3.95 23.90 -12.18
CA LYS A 384 4.14 23.01 -13.34
C LYS A 384 5.59 22.62 -13.66
N GLU A 385 6.57 23.29 -13.06
CA GLU A 385 7.97 22.95 -13.26
C GLU A 385 8.29 21.56 -12.69
N THR A 386 7.83 21.29 -11.47
CA THR A 386 8.12 20.04 -10.73
C THR A 386 6.89 19.18 -10.44
N SER A 387 5.69 19.76 -10.34
CA SER A 387 4.45 18.99 -10.32
C SER A 387 3.91 18.88 -11.74
N ALA A 388 3.66 17.68 -12.22
CA ALA A 388 2.84 17.52 -13.42
C ALA A 388 1.38 17.92 -13.14
N LEU A 389 0.89 17.72 -11.90
CA LEU A 389 -0.53 17.52 -11.58
C LEU A 389 -1.19 18.65 -10.73
N PRO A 390 -0.88 19.95 -10.90
CA PRO A 390 -1.10 20.97 -9.87
C PRO A 390 -2.57 21.16 -9.45
N ALA A 391 -3.55 21.11 -10.37
CA ALA A 391 -4.96 21.24 -9.99
C ALA A 391 -5.49 20.08 -9.15
N VAL A 392 -4.80 18.94 -9.19
CA VAL A 392 -5.06 17.74 -8.39
C VAL A 392 -4.26 17.74 -7.09
N CYS A 393 -2.98 18.13 -7.12
CA CYS A 393 -2.16 18.27 -5.91
C CYS A 393 -2.83 19.18 -4.86
N GLY A 394 -3.32 20.36 -5.29
CA GLY A 394 -4.04 21.29 -4.41
C GLY A 394 -5.37 20.74 -3.85
N ARG A 395 -5.91 19.65 -4.41
CA ARG A 395 -7.15 18.99 -3.97
C ARG A 395 -6.92 17.73 -3.12
N VAL A 396 -5.91 16.93 -3.41
CA VAL A 396 -5.80 15.54 -2.90
C VAL A 396 -4.50 15.24 -2.16
N CYS A 397 -3.49 16.12 -2.23
CA CYS A 397 -2.27 15.97 -1.45
C CYS A 397 -2.57 16.17 0.05
N PRO A 398 -2.07 15.33 0.97
CA PRO A 398 -2.22 15.56 2.41
C PRO A 398 -1.20 16.59 2.90
N GLN A 399 -1.40 17.87 2.51
CA GLN A 399 -0.44 18.95 2.76
C GLN A 399 -0.17 19.14 4.26
N GLU A 400 -1.16 18.88 5.11
CA GLU A 400 -1.08 18.97 6.58
C GLU A 400 -0.10 17.97 7.21
N LYS A 401 0.18 16.84 6.52
CA LYS A 401 1.22 15.86 6.89
C LYS A 401 2.54 16.06 6.15
N GLN A 402 2.56 16.96 5.15
CA GLN A 402 3.66 17.18 4.22
C GLN A 402 4.19 18.62 4.34
N CYS A 403 4.03 19.45 3.32
CA CYS A 403 4.62 20.79 3.23
C CYS A 403 4.11 21.77 4.31
N GLU A 404 2.84 21.69 4.73
CA GLU A 404 2.31 22.52 5.82
C GLU A 404 2.84 22.06 7.19
N SER A 405 3.10 20.76 7.38
CA SER A 405 3.71 20.21 8.61
C SER A 405 5.12 20.75 8.91
N LYS A 406 5.80 21.28 7.88
CA LYS A 406 7.14 21.89 7.98
C LYS A 406 7.12 23.42 7.98
N CYS A 407 5.93 24.04 7.95
CA CYS A 407 5.79 25.49 7.91
C CYS A 407 6.30 26.13 9.21
N ILE A 408 7.05 27.24 9.10
CA ILE A 408 7.66 27.92 10.26
C ILE A 408 6.61 28.47 11.25
N HIS A 409 5.38 28.75 10.79
CA HIS A 409 4.25 29.17 11.64
C HIS A 409 3.96 28.17 12.77
N LEU A 410 4.12 26.87 12.54
CA LEU A 410 3.93 25.85 13.58
C LEU A 410 4.94 26.00 14.73
N LYS A 411 6.17 26.47 14.45
CA LYS A 411 7.18 26.77 15.50
C LYS A 411 6.87 28.06 16.26
N MET A 412 5.92 28.87 15.78
CA MET A 412 5.40 30.06 16.44
C MET A 412 4.02 29.79 17.09
N ASN A 413 3.61 28.50 17.17
CA ASN A 413 2.31 28.04 17.68
C ASN A 413 1.09 28.59 16.90
N GLU A 414 1.28 28.90 15.61
CA GLU A 414 0.26 29.42 14.70
C GLU A 414 -0.16 28.40 13.64
N LYS A 415 -1.39 28.52 13.10
CA LYS A 415 -1.84 27.69 11.97
C LYS A 415 -0.88 27.90 10.78
N PRO A 416 -0.49 26.86 10.02
CA PRO A 416 0.42 26.98 8.87
C PRO A 416 -0.17 27.83 7.74
N VAL A 417 0.67 28.35 6.83
CA VAL A 417 0.18 28.93 5.56
C VAL A 417 -0.59 27.83 4.82
N ALA A 418 -1.77 28.14 4.27
CA ALA A 418 -2.61 27.20 3.54
C ALA A 418 -2.04 26.92 2.12
N ILE A 419 -0.88 26.27 2.07
CA ILE A 419 -0.13 25.95 0.85
C ILE A 419 -1.03 25.21 -0.14
N GLY A 420 -1.80 24.21 0.30
CA GLY A 420 -2.68 23.45 -0.58
C GLY A 420 -3.82 24.28 -1.19
N TYR A 421 -4.35 25.24 -0.43
CA TYR A 421 -5.45 26.09 -0.90
C TYR A 421 -4.95 27.10 -1.93
N LEU A 422 -3.72 27.62 -1.74
CA LEU A 422 -3.05 28.50 -2.68
C LEU A 422 -2.57 27.77 -3.95
N GLU A 423 -2.09 26.53 -3.81
CA GLU A 423 -1.73 25.63 -4.91
C GLU A 423 -2.95 25.39 -5.82
N ARG A 424 -4.08 25.00 -5.21
CA ARG A 424 -5.35 24.85 -5.93
C ARG A 424 -5.76 26.16 -6.62
N PHE A 425 -5.74 27.29 -5.90
CA PHE A 425 -6.18 28.57 -6.45
C PHE A 425 -5.40 28.96 -7.72
N ALA A 426 -4.06 28.81 -7.71
CA ALA A 426 -3.26 29.11 -8.90
C ALA A 426 -3.61 28.21 -10.09
N ALA A 427 -3.77 26.90 -9.84
CA ALA A 427 -4.08 25.94 -10.90
C ALA A 427 -5.51 26.08 -11.45
N ASP A 428 -6.51 26.34 -10.58
CA ASP A 428 -7.88 26.64 -11.02
C ASP A 428 -7.95 27.96 -11.80
N TYR A 429 -7.23 29.01 -11.37
CA TYR A 429 -7.17 30.29 -12.07
C TYR A 429 -6.57 30.14 -13.48
N GLU A 430 -5.48 29.40 -13.62
CA GLU A 430 -4.88 29.12 -14.94
C GLU A 430 -5.86 28.33 -15.83
N ARG A 431 -6.45 27.25 -15.30
CA ARG A 431 -7.45 26.42 -15.99
C ARG A 431 -8.64 27.23 -16.50
N GLU A 432 -9.11 28.21 -15.73
CA GLU A 432 -10.28 29.03 -16.05
C GLU A 432 -9.95 30.27 -16.91
N SER A 433 -8.69 30.73 -16.89
CA SER A 433 -8.22 31.80 -17.78
C SER A 433 -8.08 31.38 -19.25
N GLY A 434 -7.96 30.08 -19.52
CA GLY A 434 -7.57 29.53 -20.83
C GLY A 434 -6.10 29.78 -21.20
N GLN A 435 -5.35 30.59 -20.44
CA GLN A 435 -3.94 30.90 -20.67
C GLN A 435 -3.04 29.83 -20.03
N ILE A 436 -3.23 28.59 -20.48
CA ILE A 436 -2.52 27.41 -19.99
C ILE A 436 -1.05 27.54 -20.36
N SER A 437 -0.18 27.66 -19.36
CA SER A 437 1.25 27.46 -19.56
C SER A 437 1.49 25.98 -19.88
N ILE A 438 1.73 25.71 -21.17
CA ILE A 438 2.55 24.57 -21.56
C ILE A 438 3.98 25.01 -21.22
N PRO A 439 4.71 24.29 -20.36
CA PRO A 439 6.10 24.58 -20.14
C PRO A 439 6.92 24.07 -21.37
N LYS A 440 8.22 24.34 -21.46
CA LYS A 440 8.99 24.31 -22.72
C LYS A 440 9.76 22.99 -22.96
N ILE A 441 9.11 22.00 -23.59
CA ILE A 441 9.65 20.67 -23.94
C ILE A 441 11.04 20.71 -24.61
N LYS A 442 11.95 19.79 -24.27
CA LYS A 442 13.26 19.61 -24.92
C LYS A 442 13.14 19.13 -26.38
N GLU A 443 14.17 19.36 -27.19
CA GLU A 443 14.25 18.81 -28.55
C GLU A 443 14.07 17.28 -28.53
N LYS A 444 13.32 16.74 -29.51
CA LYS A 444 12.95 15.33 -29.53
C LYS A 444 14.19 14.45 -29.71
N ASN A 445 14.45 13.60 -28.71
CA ASN A 445 15.64 12.75 -28.65
C ASN A 445 15.51 11.45 -29.48
N GLY A 446 14.35 11.20 -30.10
CA GLY A 446 14.07 10.06 -30.96
C GLY A 446 13.77 8.74 -30.24
N ILE A 447 13.84 8.71 -28.90
CA ILE A 447 13.59 7.51 -28.09
C ILE A 447 12.11 7.47 -27.70
N LYS A 448 11.48 6.32 -27.93
CA LYS A 448 10.09 6.03 -27.56
C LYS A 448 9.99 5.49 -26.14
N VAL A 449 9.02 5.96 -25.37
CA VAL A 449 8.76 5.50 -23.99
C VAL A 449 7.30 5.05 -23.87
N ALA A 450 7.10 3.77 -23.54
CA ALA A 450 5.79 3.24 -23.19
C ALA A 450 5.57 3.36 -21.68
N VAL A 451 4.55 4.12 -21.27
CA VAL A 451 4.13 4.26 -19.87
C VAL A 451 2.91 3.37 -19.67
N ILE A 452 3.04 2.31 -18.87
CA ILE A 452 1.96 1.35 -18.62
C ILE A 452 1.28 1.68 -17.30
N GLY A 453 -0.02 1.97 -17.35
CA GLY A 453 -0.80 2.48 -16.24
C GLY A 453 -0.59 3.98 -16.03
N SER A 454 -1.68 4.72 -15.94
CA SER A 454 -1.68 6.18 -15.91
C SER A 454 -2.22 6.73 -14.60
N GLY A 455 -1.84 6.10 -13.48
CA GLY A 455 -2.01 6.74 -12.17
C GLY A 455 -1.17 8.02 -12.04
N PRO A 456 -1.31 8.77 -10.92
CA PRO A 456 -0.55 9.99 -10.66
C PRO A 456 0.96 9.79 -10.83
N ALA A 457 1.48 8.63 -10.42
CA ALA A 457 2.86 8.25 -10.62
C ALA A 457 3.22 8.02 -12.09
N GLY A 458 2.40 7.26 -12.83
CA GLY A 458 2.61 6.99 -14.25
C GLY A 458 2.57 8.26 -15.09
N LEU A 459 1.74 9.22 -14.71
CA LEU A 459 1.55 10.46 -15.45
C LEU A 459 2.48 11.59 -15.06
N SER A 460 2.88 11.66 -13.78
CA SER A 460 4.04 12.49 -13.40
C SER A 460 5.27 12.01 -14.16
N PHE A 461 5.46 10.69 -14.29
CA PHE A 461 6.48 10.11 -15.15
C PHE A 461 6.26 10.40 -16.64
N ALA A 462 5.03 10.31 -17.16
CA ALA A 462 4.75 10.59 -18.57
C ALA A 462 5.04 12.06 -18.93
N GLY A 463 4.57 13.01 -18.11
CA GLY A 463 4.89 14.43 -18.23
C GLY A 463 6.39 14.68 -18.10
N ASP A 464 7.06 14.10 -17.10
CA ASP A 464 8.52 14.23 -16.95
C ASP A 464 9.31 13.58 -18.10
N MET A 465 8.80 12.54 -18.76
CA MET A 465 9.43 12.02 -19.98
C MET A 465 9.13 12.90 -21.20
N ALA A 466 7.93 13.47 -21.32
CA ALA A 466 7.60 14.44 -22.36
C ALA A 466 8.48 15.69 -22.25
N LYS A 467 8.66 16.23 -21.02
CA LYS A 467 9.67 17.25 -20.64
C LYS A 467 11.03 16.99 -21.28
N TYR A 468 11.56 15.77 -21.12
CA TYR A 468 12.89 15.39 -21.62
C TYR A 468 12.96 15.07 -23.12
N GLY A 469 11.89 15.32 -23.89
CA GLY A 469 11.88 15.16 -25.35
C GLY A 469 11.73 13.71 -25.82
N TYR A 470 11.24 12.81 -24.95
CA TYR A 470 10.90 11.44 -25.34
C TYR A 470 9.57 11.40 -26.10
N ASP A 471 9.42 10.41 -26.99
CA ASP A 471 8.16 10.12 -27.66
C ASP A 471 7.31 9.20 -26.77
N VAL A 472 6.54 9.81 -25.87
CA VAL A 472 5.81 9.12 -24.80
C VAL A 472 4.44 8.63 -25.28
N THR A 473 4.19 7.33 -25.15
CA THR A 473 2.84 6.75 -25.30
C THR A 473 2.36 6.25 -23.96
N VAL A 474 1.27 6.82 -23.46
CA VAL A 474 0.62 6.37 -22.23
C VAL A 474 -0.43 5.32 -22.56
N PHE A 475 -0.23 4.12 -22.04
CA PHE A 475 -1.15 3.01 -22.15
C PHE A 475 -1.92 2.88 -20.83
N GLU A 476 -3.20 3.21 -20.86
CA GLU A 476 -4.14 2.82 -19.82
C GLU A 476 -4.93 1.59 -20.28
N ALA A 477 -5.23 0.69 -19.36
CA ALA A 477 -6.00 -0.53 -19.65
C ALA A 477 -7.52 -0.31 -19.49
N LEU A 478 -7.95 0.95 -19.40
CA LEU A 478 -9.26 1.38 -18.92
C LEU A 478 -9.85 2.41 -19.90
N HIS A 479 -11.16 2.65 -19.80
CA HIS A 479 -11.93 3.33 -20.84
C HIS A 479 -11.50 4.77 -21.13
N GLU A 480 -10.94 5.45 -20.14
CA GLU A 480 -10.30 6.75 -20.28
C GLU A 480 -8.83 6.61 -19.85
N ILE A 481 -7.93 7.50 -20.27
CA ILE A 481 -6.56 7.50 -19.73
C ILE A 481 -6.64 8.02 -18.30
N GLY A 482 -6.01 7.36 -17.32
CA GLY A 482 -5.63 7.98 -16.04
C GLY A 482 -5.78 7.35 -14.67
N GLY A 483 -5.39 6.09 -14.40
CA GLY A 483 -5.37 5.47 -13.06
C GLY A 483 -6.18 6.14 -11.91
N VAL A 484 -5.56 6.48 -10.78
CA VAL A 484 -6.29 6.70 -9.51
C VAL A 484 -7.05 8.02 -9.33
N LEU A 485 -7.04 8.98 -10.27
CA LEU A 485 -7.43 10.37 -9.94
C LEU A 485 -8.84 10.79 -10.39
N LYS A 486 -9.34 10.35 -11.55
CA LYS A 486 -10.81 10.21 -11.65
C LYS A 486 -11.28 8.96 -10.87
N TYR A 487 -10.42 7.97 -10.53
CA TYR A 487 -10.86 6.70 -9.88
C TYR A 487 -11.10 6.77 -8.37
N GLY A 488 -10.03 6.82 -7.57
CA GLY A 488 -10.12 6.61 -6.13
C GLY A 488 -10.72 7.79 -5.40
N ILE A 489 -11.10 8.84 -6.13
CA ILE A 489 -11.39 10.17 -5.62
C ILE A 489 -12.72 10.64 -6.24
N PRO A 490 -13.80 10.75 -5.44
CA PRO A 490 -15.11 11.14 -5.94
C PRO A 490 -15.14 12.57 -6.51
N GLU A 491 -16.07 12.82 -7.45
CA GLU A 491 -16.36 14.15 -8.03
C GLU A 491 -16.44 15.27 -6.99
N PHE A 492 -17.05 14.99 -5.83
CA PHE A 492 -17.21 15.98 -4.77
C PHE A 492 -15.91 16.40 -4.06
N ARG A 493 -14.80 15.69 -4.30
CA ARG A 493 -13.45 16.01 -3.79
C ARG A 493 -12.45 16.32 -4.90
N LEU A 494 -12.60 15.69 -6.05
CA LEU A 494 -11.84 15.99 -7.26
C LEU A 494 -12.76 15.80 -8.48
N PRO A 495 -13.25 16.89 -9.11
CA PRO A 495 -14.14 16.76 -10.23
C PRO A 495 -13.44 16.20 -11.46
N ASN A 496 -14.09 15.29 -12.18
CA ASN A 496 -13.50 14.64 -13.35
C ASN A 496 -13.13 15.65 -14.44
N LYS A 497 -13.94 16.70 -14.63
CA LYS A 497 -13.64 17.84 -15.52
C LYS A 497 -12.33 18.59 -15.21
N VAL A 498 -11.86 18.59 -13.96
CA VAL A 498 -10.56 19.20 -13.58
C VAL A 498 -9.43 18.28 -14.03
N VAL A 499 -9.66 16.99 -13.83
CA VAL A 499 -8.76 15.91 -14.19
C VAL A 499 -8.62 15.78 -15.72
N ASP A 500 -9.71 15.93 -16.48
CA ASP A 500 -9.77 15.96 -17.95
C ASP A 500 -8.88 17.06 -18.55
N VAL A 501 -9.06 18.30 -18.11
CA VAL A 501 -8.27 19.44 -18.63
C VAL A 501 -6.77 19.26 -18.30
N GLU A 502 -6.46 18.62 -17.18
CA GLU A 502 -5.09 18.22 -16.89
C GLU A 502 -4.59 17.15 -17.90
N ILE A 503 -5.36 16.12 -18.30
CA ILE A 503 -4.94 15.13 -19.34
C ILE A 503 -4.70 15.80 -20.68
N ASP A 504 -5.60 16.69 -21.08
CA ASP A 504 -5.47 17.46 -22.31
C ASP A 504 -4.20 18.32 -22.30
N ASN A 505 -3.62 18.60 -21.13
CA ASN A 505 -2.35 19.31 -20.99
C ASN A 505 -1.12 18.38 -20.93
N LEU A 506 -1.29 17.05 -21.01
CA LEU A 506 -0.22 16.06 -21.31
C LEU A 506 0.03 15.96 -22.83
N ALA A 507 -1.04 16.08 -23.61
CA ALA A 507 -1.02 15.91 -25.07
C ALA A 507 -0.52 17.15 -25.86
N LYS A 508 0.04 18.15 -25.17
CA LYS A 508 0.45 19.46 -25.69
C LYS A 508 1.91 19.75 -25.36
#